data_AF-A0A957B9N7-F1
#
_entry.id   AF-A0A957B9N7-F1
#
_cell.length_a   1.000
_cell.length_b   1.000
_cell.length_c   1.000
_cell.angle_alpha   90.00
_cell.angle_beta   90.00
_cell.angle_gamma   90.00
#
_symmetry.space_group_name_H-M   'P 1'
#
loop_
_entity.id
_entity.type
_entity.pdbx_description
1 polymer ?
#
loop_
_entity_poly.entity_id
_entity_poly.type
_entity_poly.pdbx_seq_one_letter_code
_entity_poly.pdbx_strand_id
1 'polypeptide(L)'
;ANGPKTVLGVQLPGNGMADGEAVIDLLASHPSTARHISQKLVRRFVSDDPPEALVNAAAETFLQSDGDIKAVLRTILTSDAFWNAPPKFKQPFELVIGLLRGLSYVARNDDRLGRGMAQALQQMGHMPFMWPAPNGYPDDGRYWMNNLLPRWNLPISLLSDNRIGQPDYDRLAALAQTGDGDPFDALMHYFIGRSLTDAEQQVVTDFAAQVPGNEDAKTVASVALVLASPAYQYR
;
A
#
# COMPACT_ATOMS: atom_id res chain seq x y z
N ALA A 1 -27.00 3.32 36.36
CA ALA A 1 -26.83 4.62 37.03
C ALA A 1 -27.40 5.70 36.11
N ASN A 2 -28.52 6.31 36.50
CA ASN A 2 -29.37 7.17 35.64
C ASN A 2 -29.34 8.63 36.12
N GLY A 3 -28.19 9.12 36.56
CA GLY A 3 -28.00 10.51 36.97
C GLY A 3 -27.21 11.31 35.94
N PRO A 4 -27.19 12.65 36.06
CA PRO A 4 -26.42 13.51 35.17
C PRO A 4 -24.92 13.20 35.23
N LYS A 5 -24.24 13.38 34.10
CA LYS A 5 -22.80 13.07 33.91
C LYS A 5 -22.10 14.25 33.25
N THR A 6 -20.81 14.41 33.50
CA THR A 6 -19.98 15.41 32.80
C THR A 6 -18.94 14.68 31.97
N VAL A 7 -18.90 14.97 30.67
CA VAL A 7 -17.94 14.39 29.72
C VAL A 7 -17.29 15.52 28.94
N LEU A 8 -15.96 15.62 29.00
CA LEU A 8 -15.19 16.71 28.36
C LEU A 8 -15.75 18.13 28.64
N GLY A 9 -16.27 18.35 29.85
CA GLY A 9 -16.87 19.62 30.25
C GLY A 9 -18.33 19.83 29.83
N VAL A 10 -18.92 18.93 29.05
CA VAL A 10 -20.35 18.95 28.67
C VAL A 10 -21.16 18.16 29.69
N GLN A 11 -22.23 18.77 30.20
CA GLN A 11 -23.16 18.12 31.12
C GLN A 11 -24.26 17.38 30.33
N LEU A 12 -24.47 16.12 30.68
CA LEU A 12 -25.46 15.23 30.09
C LEU A 12 -26.52 14.90 31.14
N PRO A 13 -27.82 14.95 30.80
CA PRO A 13 -28.92 14.89 31.78
C PRO A 13 -29.21 13.50 32.35
N GLY A 14 -28.66 12.42 31.79
CA GLY A 14 -28.95 11.04 32.22
C GLY A 14 -29.99 10.32 31.34
N ASN A 15 -30.14 10.67 30.06
CA ASN A 15 -31.19 10.17 29.17
C ASN A 15 -30.87 8.80 28.52
N GLY A 16 -29.99 8.00 29.14
CA GLY A 16 -29.65 6.67 28.64
C GLY A 16 -28.92 6.70 27.29
N MET A 17 -29.52 6.13 26.25
CA MET A 17 -28.91 5.98 24.91
C MET A 17 -28.61 7.32 24.25
N ALA A 18 -29.51 8.30 24.39
CA ALA A 18 -29.33 9.64 23.80
C ALA A 18 -28.08 10.36 24.34
N ASP A 19 -27.77 10.17 25.64
CA ASP A 19 -26.51 10.68 26.20
C ASP A 19 -25.29 9.98 25.59
N GLY A 20 -25.42 8.69 25.27
CA GLY A 20 -24.36 7.92 24.61
C GLY A 20 -24.07 8.43 23.19
N GLU A 21 -25.12 8.69 22.41
CA GLU A 21 -25.00 9.30 21.07
C GLU A 21 -24.38 10.70 21.16
N ALA A 22 -24.85 11.54 22.10
CA ALA A 22 -24.28 12.87 22.31
C ALA A 22 -22.78 12.83 22.71
N VAL A 23 -22.36 11.83 23.47
CA VAL A 23 -20.93 11.61 23.78
C VAL A 23 -20.15 11.22 22.53
N ILE A 24 -20.70 10.35 21.67
CA ILE A 24 -20.05 9.95 20.43
C ILE A 24 -19.88 11.16 19.51
N ASP A 25 -20.92 11.99 19.35
CA ASP A 25 -20.86 13.21 18.53
C ASP A 25 -19.83 14.21 19.08
N LEU A 26 -19.79 14.38 20.40
CA LEU A 26 -18.79 15.22 21.07
C LEU A 26 -17.36 14.70 20.84
N LEU A 27 -17.16 13.39 20.92
CA LEU A 27 -15.84 12.79 20.68
C LEU A 27 -15.44 12.86 19.21
N ALA A 28 -16.38 12.65 18.28
CA ALA A 28 -16.13 12.70 16.85
C ALA A 28 -15.71 14.09 16.37
N SER A 29 -16.33 15.13 16.93
CA SER A 29 -16.06 16.54 16.61
C SER A 29 -14.89 17.14 17.41
N HIS A 30 -14.32 16.40 18.36
CA HIS A 30 -13.26 16.93 19.23
C HIS A 30 -11.96 17.23 18.45
N PRO A 31 -11.25 18.36 18.73
CA PRO A 31 -9.99 18.69 18.06
C PRO A 31 -8.91 17.60 18.13
N SER A 32 -8.84 16.85 19.23
CA SER A 32 -7.93 15.70 19.35
C SER A 32 -8.26 14.58 18.34
N THR A 33 -9.53 14.35 18.04
CA THR A 33 -9.97 13.37 17.04
C THR A 33 -9.59 13.83 15.64
N ALA A 34 -9.86 15.11 15.32
CA ALA A 34 -9.46 15.72 14.07
C ALA A 34 -7.94 15.61 13.85
N ARG A 35 -7.14 15.94 14.87
CA ARG A 35 -5.67 15.79 14.82
C ARG A 35 -5.24 14.34 14.66
N HIS A 36 -5.85 13.41 15.41
CA HIS A 36 -5.50 11.99 15.37
C HIS A 36 -5.75 11.38 13.99
N ILE A 37 -6.95 11.57 13.43
CA ILE A 37 -7.30 11.07 12.10
C ILE A 37 -6.42 11.70 11.02
N SER A 38 -6.21 13.02 11.08
CA SER A 38 -5.35 13.74 10.14
C SER A 38 -3.91 13.24 10.19
N GLN A 39 -3.35 13.00 11.38
CA GLN A 39 -2.01 12.43 11.52
C GLN A 39 -1.91 11.04 10.90
N LYS A 40 -2.93 10.17 11.07
CA LYS A 40 -2.96 8.85 10.43
C LYS A 40 -3.01 8.97 8.90
N LEU A 41 -3.84 9.86 8.37
CA LEU A 41 -3.97 10.06 6.92
C LEU A 41 -2.68 10.64 6.32
N VAL A 42 -2.09 11.66 6.94
CA VAL A 42 -0.80 12.21 6.49
C VAL A 42 0.29 11.14 6.56
N ARG A 43 0.32 10.33 7.63
CA ARG A 43 1.26 9.20 7.70
C ARG A 43 1.06 8.21 6.56
N ARG A 44 -0.20 7.86 6.27
CA ARG A 44 -0.56 6.89 5.23
C ARG A 44 -0.13 7.36 3.83
N PHE A 45 -0.37 8.63 3.50
CA PHE A 45 -0.21 9.14 2.13
C PHE A 45 1.10 9.88 1.88
N VAL A 46 1.76 10.43 2.90
CA VAL A 46 2.91 11.34 2.74
C VAL A 46 4.19 10.72 3.27
N SER A 47 4.34 10.56 4.59
CA SER A 47 5.62 10.15 5.20
C SER A 47 5.39 9.36 6.48
N ASP A 48 6.28 8.42 6.81
CA ASP A 48 6.24 7.70 8.10
C ASP A 48 6.35 8.68 9.30
N ASP A 49 7.10 9.77 9.10
CA ASP A 49 7.23 10.91 10.00
C ASP A 49 6.43 12.10 9.42
N PRO A 50 5.11 12.22 9.74
CA PRO A 50 4.23 13.18 9.09
C PRO A 50 4.57 14.63 9.48
N PRO A 51 4.71 15.56 8.52
CA PRO A 51 4.99 16.97 8.80
C PRO A 51 3.87 17.62 9.63
N GLU A 52 4.22 18.24 10.76
CA GLU A 52 3.23 18.80 11.68
C GLU A 52 2.36 19.89 11.03
N ALA A 53 2.94 20.73 10.17
CA ALA A 53 2.21 21.77 9.45
C ALA A 53 1.06 21.18 8.60
N LEU A 54 1.31 20.07 7.89
CA LEU A 54 0.29 19.42 7.08
C LEU A 54 -0.77 18.71 7.94
N VAL A 55 -0.36 18.10 9.06
CA VAL A 55 -1.30 17.52 10.04
C VAL A 55 -2.25 18.59 10.58
N ASN A 56 -1.74 19.77 10.89
CA ASN A 56 -2.55 20.90 11.38
C ASN A 56 -3.53 21.38 10.31
N ALA A 57 -3.09 21.57 9.06
CA ALA A 57 -3.96 22.00 7.96
C ALA A 57 -5.09 20.97 7.67
N ALA A 58 -4.76 19.69 7.70
CA ALA A 58 -5.73 18.60 7.54
C ALA A 58 -6.73 18.54 8.71
N ALA A 59 -6.26 18.75 9.95
CA ALA A 59 -7.12 18.77 11.14
C ALA A 59 -8.06 19.99 11.17
N GLU A 60 -7.57 21.15 10.72
CA GLU A 60 -8.41 22.34 10.54
C GLU A 60 -9.49 22.10 9.48
N THR A 61 -9.12 21.51 8.34
CA THR A 61 -10.09 21.12 7.31
C THR A 61 -11.13 20.17 7.89
N PHE A 62 -10.72 19.15 8.64
CA PHE A 62 -11.62 18.19 9.29
C PHE A 62 -12.67 18.89 10.16
N LEU A 63 -12.25 19.86 10.99
CA LEU A 63 -13.15 20.60 11.87
C LEU A 63 -14.10 21.53 11.10
N GLN A 64 -13.59 22.23 10.08
CA GLN A 64 -14.38 23.15 9.26
C GLN A 64 -15.40 22.42 8.38
N SER A 65 -15.11 21.19 7.98
CA SER A 65 -15.96 20.37 7.10
C SER A 65 -16.78 19.32 7.84
N ASP A 66 -16.91 19.42 9.16
CA ASP A 66 -17.63 18.46 10.00
C ASP A 66 -17.24 16.99 9.72
N GLY A 67 -15.93 16.75 9.61
CA GLY A 67 -15.36 15.42 9.39
C GLY A 67 -15.40 14.89 7.95
N ASP A 68 -15.72 15.71 6.92
CA ASP A 68 -15.64 15.25 5.52
C ASP A 68 -14.22 14.80 5.11
N ILE A 69 -14.03 13.48 5.10
CA ILE A 69 -12.75 12.84 4.75
C ILE A 69 -12.33 13.16 3.31
N LYS A 70 -13.25 13.41 2.38
CA LYS A 70 -12.88 13.80 1.01
C LYS A 70 -12.23 15.18 1.00
N ALA A 71 -12.73 16.11 1.80
CA ALA A 71 -12.14 17.44 1.95
C ALA A 71 -10.73 17.34 2.58
N VAL A 72 -10.59 16.56 3.65
CA VAL A 72 -9.30 16.32 4.31
C VAL A 72 -8.28 15.69 3.37
N LEU A 73 -8.67 14.65 2.62
CA LEU A 73 -7.80 14.02 1.63
C LEU A 73 -7.41 14.98 0.52
N ARG A 74 -8.32 15.86 0.07
CA ARG A 74 -7.99 16.89 -0.91
C ARG A 74 -6.89 17.81 -0.38
N THR A 75 -7.02 18.33 0.83
CA THR A 75 -5.99 19.16 1.49
C THR A 75 -4.63 18.46 1.53
N ILE A 76 -4.61 17.16 1.81
CA ILE A 76 -3.36 16.37 1.86
C ILE A 76 -2.77 16.17 0.46
N LEU A 77 -3.56 15.65 -0.48
CA LEU A 77 -3.09 15.20 -1.79
C LEU A 77 -2.77 16.35 -2.75
N THR A 78 -3.26 17.56 -2.50
CA THR A 78 -2.91 18.76 -3.26
C THR A 78 -1.81 19.60 -2.60
N SER A 79 -1.20 19.12 -1.52
CA SER A 79 -0.12 19.84 -0.83
C SER A 79 1.25 19.63 -1.49
N ASP A 80 2.13 20.62 -1.39
CA ASP A 80 3.53 20.48 -1.84
C ASP A 80 4.26 19.36 -1.09
N ALA A 81 3.92 19.14 0.18
CA ALA A 81 4.51 18.08 0.99
C ALA A 81 4.19 16.68 0.45
N PHE A 82 3.04 16.48 -0.20
CA PHE A 82 2.71 15.22 -0.86
C PHE A 82 3.56 15.00 -2.10
N TRP A 83 3.71 16.02 -2.96
CA TRP A 83 4.46 15.90 -4.21
C TRP A 83 5.99 15.83 -4.03
N ASN A 84 6.49 16.27 -2.88
CA ASN A 84 7.90 16.19 -2.49
C ASN A 84 8.16 15.13 -1.42
N ALA A 85 7.20 14.23 -1.17
CA ALA A 85 7.33 13.21 -0.16
C ALA A 85 8.40 12.17 -0.54
N PRO A 86 9.15 11.62 0.45
CA PRO A 86 10.00 10.47 0.19
C PRO A 86 9.15 9.24 -0.14
N PRO A 87 9.68 8.30 -0.93
CA PRO A 87 8.97 7.07 -1.25
C PRO A 87 8.73 6.25 0.01
N LYS A 88 7.58 5.58 0.07
CA LYS A 88 7.18 4.76 1.23
C LYS A 88 7.36 3.27 0.93
N PHE A 89 7.84 2.52 1.92
CA PHE A 89 7.93 1.07 1.79
C PHE A 89 6.52 0.46 1.71
N LYS A 90 6.28 -0.38 0.70
CA LYS A 90 4.98 -1.03 0.49
C LYS A 90 4.67 -1.98 1.64
N GLN A 91 3.50 -1.83 2.26
CA GLN A 91 2.97 -2.86 3.15
C GLN A 91 2.74 -4.16 2.36
N PRO A 92 2.78 -5.35 2.99
CA PRO A 92 2.60 -6.61 2.26
C PRO A 92 1.33 -6.69 1.42
N PHE A 93 0.21 -6.15 1.89
CA PHE A 93 -1.01 -6.08 1.11
C PHE A 93 -0.86 -5.24 -0.16
N GLU A 94 -0.20 -4.08 -0.08
CA GLU A 94 0.08 -3.22 -1.24
C GLU A 94 1.04 -3.90 -2.22
N LEU A 95 2.04 -4.62 -1.72
CA LEU A 95 2.97 -5.39 -2.54
C LEU A 95 2.21 -6.47 -3.33
N VAL A 96 1.38 -7.27 -2.66
CA VAL A 96 0.59 -8.34 -3.28
C VAL A 96 -0.34 -7.78 -4.36
N ILE A 97 -1.15 -6.77 -4.03
CA ILE A 97 -2.08 -6.17 -4.99
C ILE A 97 -1.33 -5.48 -6.13
N GLY A 98 -0.20 -4.83 -5.83
CA GLY A 98 0.68 -4.24 -6.83
C GLY A 98 1.19 -5.28 -7.84
N LEU A 99 1.65 -6.43 -7.35
CA LEU A 99 2.14 -7.52 -8.20
C LEU A 99 1.03 -8.11 -9.06
N LEU A 100 -0.13 -8.41 -8.47
CA LEU A 100 -1.27 -8.93 -9.22
C LEU A 100 -1.72 -7.96 -10.32
N ARG A 101 -1.85 -6.67 -9.99
CA ARG A 101 -2.23 -5.64 -10.96
C ARG A 101 -1.16 -5.47 -12.04
N GLY A 102 0.11 -5.39 -11.64
CA GLY A 102 1.22 -5.19 -12.57
C GLY A 102 1.36 -6.38 -13.53
N LEU A 103 1.32 -7.60 -13.01
CA LEU A 103 1.40 -8.83 -13.80
C LEU A 103 0.09 -9.16 -14.53
N SER A 104 -0.88 -8.24 -14.56
CA SER A 104 -2.16 -8.43 -15.26
C SER A 104 -2.89 -9.73 -14.86
N TYR A 105 -2.81 -10.12 -13.59
CA TYR A 105 -3.59 -11.26 -13.09
C TYR A 105 -5.08 -10.95 -13.22
N VAL A 106 -5.81 -11.84 -13.87
CA VAL A 106 -7.26 -11.79 -13.87
C VAL A 106 -7.74 -12.27 -12.51
N ALA A 107 -8.36 -11.38 -11.75
CA ALA A 107 -9.00 -11.73 -10.49
C ALA A 107 -10.19 -12.66 -10.76
N ARG A 108 -9.90 -13.96 -10.80
CA ARG A 108 -10.91 -15.01 -10.83
C ARG A 108 -11.21 -15.36 -9.39
N ASN A 109 -12.48 -15.57 -9.07
CA ASN A 109 -12.87 -16.18 -7.81
C ASN A 109 -12.58 -17.69 -7.87
N ASP A 110 -11.31 -18.03 -8.13
CA ASP A 110 -10.82 -19.37 -8.07
C ASP A 110 -10.05 -19.60 -6.78
N ASP A 111 -10.13 -20.86 -6.39
CA ASP A 111 -9.61 -21.39 -5.16
C ASP A 111 -8.08 -21.28 -5.03
N ARG A 112 -7.34 -21.22 -6.15
CA ARG A 112 -5.87 -21.26 -6.15
C ARG A 112 -5.30 -19.88 -5.88
N LEU A 113 -5.75 -18.87 -6.63
CA LEU A 113 -5.28 -17.50 -6.48
C LEU A 113 -5.61 -16.99 -5.07
N GLY A 114 -6.87 -17.17 -4.62
CA GLY A 114 -7.29 -16.76 -3.28
C GLY A 114 -6.46 -17.37 -2.16
N ARG A 115 -6.23 -18.70 -2.20
CA ARG A 115 -5.38 -19.39 -1.20
C ARG A 115 -3.93 -18.95 -1.27
N GLY A 116 -3.37 -18.78 -2.48
CA GLY A 116 -2.00 -18.32 -2.67
C GLY A 116 -1.78 -16.93 -2.06
N MET A 117 -2.71 -16.00 -2.29
CA MET A 117 -2.61 -14.64 -1.74
C MET A 117 -2.82 -14.61 -0.22
N ALA A 118 -3.77 -15.40 0.30
CA ALA A 118 -3.95 -15.54 1.75
C ALA A 118 -2.68 -16.10 2.42
N GLN A 119 -2.06 -17.12 1.82
CA GLN A 119 -0.82 -17.70 2.32
C GLN A 119 0.34 -16.70 2.26
N ALA A 120 0.49 -15.96 1.16
CA ALA A 120 1.52 -14.93 1.02
C ALA A 120 1.37 -13.84 2.10
N LEU A 121 0.15 -13.33 2.31
CA LEU A 121 -0.14 -12.32 3.33
C LEU A 121 0.08 -12.86 4.75
N GLN A 122 -0.27 -14.13 5.01
CA GLN A 122 -0.02 -14.78 6.28
C GLN A 122 1.49 -14.89 6.57
N GLN A 123 2.29 -15.32 5.59
CA GLN A 123 3.76 -15.42 5.73
C GLN A 123 4.41 -14.05 5.95
N MET A 124 3.84 -13.00 5.39
CA MET A 124 4.29 -11.61 5.58
C MET A 124 3.66 -10.92 6.80
N GLY A 125 2.82 -11.61 7.57
CA GLY A 125 2.20 -11.09 8.80
C GLY A 125 1.10 -10.05 8.59
N HIS A 126 0.51 -9.95 7.40
CA HIS A 126 -0.50 -8.93 7.05
C HIS A 126 -1.81 -9.55 6.55
N MET A 127 -2.28 -10.61 7.21
CA MET A 127 -3.57 -11.23 6.87
C MET A 127 -4.71 -10.26 7.21
N PRO A 128 -5.62 -9.93 6.27
CA PRO A 128 -6.69 -8.98 6.51
C PRO A 128 -7.54 -9.32 7.75
N PHE A 129 -7.88 -8.31 8.55
CA PHE A 129 -8.69 -8.44 9.76
C PHE A 129 -8.07 -9.27 10.91
N MET A 130 -6.79 -9.63 10.82
CA MET A 130 -6.11 -10.45 11.85
C MET A 130 -5.19 -9.66 12.79
N TRP A 131 -5.23 -8.33 12.74
CA TRP A 131 -4.47 -7.52 13.71
C TRP A 131 -5.17 -7.54 15.07
N PRO A 132 -4.49 -7.98 16.15
CA PRO A 132 -5.15 -8.24 17.43
C PRO A 132 -5.58 -6.98 18.17
N ALA A 133 -4.84 -5.88 18.00
CA ALA A 133 -5.13 -4.63 18.68
C ALA A 133 -6.16 -3.80 17.89
N PRO A 134 -7.02 -3.01 18.55
CA PRO A 134 -8.07 -2.22 17.90
C PRO A 134 -7.55 -0.95 17.20
N ASN A 135 -6.28 -0.94 16.80
CA ASN A 135 -5.62 0.19 16.15
C ASN A 135 -5.21 -0.07 14.70
N GLY A 136 -5.39 -1.31 14.22
CA GLY A 136 -5.03 -1.75 12.87
C GLY A 136 -3.52 -1.92 12.65
N TYR A 137 -3.18 -2.47 11.50
CA TYR A 137 -1.79 -2.71 11.10
C TYR A 137 -0.96 -1.41 11.04
N PRO A 138 0.35 -1.45 11.38
CA PRO A 138 1.20 -0.27 11.34
C PRO A 138 1.36 0.32 9.93
N ASP A 139 1.20 1.64 9.82
CA ASP A 139 1.48 2.40 8.59
C ASP A 139 2.96 2.68 8.34
N ASP A 140 3.80 2.49 9.36
CA ASP A 140 5.23 2.74 9.31
C ASP A 140 5.96 1.65 8.50
N GLY A 141 6.73 2.05 7.49
CA GLY A 141 7.48 1.13 6.64
C GLY A 141 8.48 0.26 7.40
N ARG A 142 9.10 0.79 8.47
CA ARG A 142 10.14 0.10 9.27
C ARG A 142 9.61 -1.17 9.91
N TYR A 143 8.33 -1.19 10.27
CA TYR A 143 7.68 -2.38 10.82
C TYR A 143 7.74 -3.57 9.84
N TRP A 144 7.69 -3.30 8.54
CA TRP A 144 7.60 -4.29 7.48
C TRP A 144 8.94 -4.72 6.88
N MET A 145 10.06 -4.13 7.32
CA MET A 145 11.39 -4.36 6.73
C MET A 145 12.12 -5.59 7.30
N ASN A 146 11.60 -6.22 8.36
CA ASN A 146 12.30 -7.32 9.05
C ASN A 146 12.09 -8.70 8.41
N ASN A 147 11.07 -8.88 7.57
CA ASN A 147 10.71 -10.18 6.97
C ASN A 147 10.63 -10.09 5.45
N LEU A 148 11.79 -10.03 4.79
CA LEU A 148 11.87 -9.75 3.34
C LEU A 148 11.81 -10.99 2.45
N LEU A 149 12.20 -12.17 2.94
CA LEU A 149 12.28 -13.38 2.11
C LEU A 149 10.95 -13.75 1.42
N PRO A 150 9.79 -13.76 2.10
CA PRO A 150 8.51 -14.04 1.42
C PRO A 150 8.15 -12.99 0.37
N ARG A 151 8.61 -11.73 0.54
CA ARG A 151 8.39 -10.63 -0.40
C ARG A 151 9.16 -10.84 -1.69
N TRP A 152 10.40 -11.33 -1.59
CA TRP A 152 11.26 -11.63 -2.73
C TRP A 152 10.84 -12.90 -3.47
N ASN A 153 10.36 -13.92 -2.74
CA ASN A 153 9.92 -15.16 -3.34
C ASN A 153 8.58 -15.02 -4.08
N LEU A 154 7.70 -14.10 -3.65
CA LEU A 154 6.38 -13.96 -4.23
C LEU A 154 6.39 -13.65 -5.76
N PRO A 155 7.15 -12.68 -6.28
CA PRO A 155 7.27 -12.48 -7.73
C PRO A 155 7.74 -13.72 -8.48
N ILE A 156 8.70 -14.47 -7.92
CA ILE A 156 9.20 -15.71 -8.51
C ILE A 156 8.07 -16.75 -8.58
N SER A 157 7.31 -16.92 -7.50
CA SER A 157 6.16 -17.83 -7.48
C SER A 157 5.07 -17.42 -8.47
N LEU A 158 4.79 -16.12 -8.63
CA LEU A 158 3.78 -15.65 -9.59
C LEU A 158 4.22 -15.90 -11.04
N LEU A 159 5.49 -15.71 -11.35
CA LEU A 159 6.00 -15.80 -12.72
C LEU A 159 6.40 -17.21 -13.15
N SER A 160 6.91 -18.02 -12.21
CA SER A 160 7.51 -19.33 -12.51
C SER A 160 6.65 -20.52 -12.06
N ASP A 161 5.70 -20.32 -11.14
CA ASP A 161 4.92 -21.39 -10.53
C ASP A 161 3.41 -21.26 -10.81
N ASN A 162 2.87 -22.20 -11.58
CA ASN A 162 1.44 -22.23 -11.91
C ASN A 162 0.52 -22.68 -10.75
N ARG A 163 1.04 -22.82 -9.53
CA ARG A 163 0.24 -23.13 -8.33
C ARG A 163 -0.73 -22.02 -7.96
N ILE A 164 -0.35 -20.76 -8.19
CA ILE A 164 -1.14 -19.56 -7.84
C ILE A 164 -1.96 -19.07 -9.04
N GLY A 165 -1.70 -19.60 -10.24
CA GLY A 165 -2.19 -19.10 -11.52
C GLY A 165 -1.11 -18.34 -12.27
N GLN A 166 -1.39 -17.97 -13.52
CA GLN A 166 -0.44 -17.30 -14.40
C GLN A 166 -0.87 -15.86 -14.73
N PRO A 167 0.11 -14.97 -14.99
CA PRO A 167 -0.12 -13.67 -15.61
C PRO A 167 -0.89 -13.78 -16.93
N ASP A 168 -1.55 -12.69 -17.32
CA ASP A 168 -1.99 -12.49 -18.70
C ASP A 168 -0.79 -12.03 -19.55
N TYR A 169 -0.03 -13.00 -20.07
CA TYR A 169 1.18 -12.73 -20.86
C TYR A 169 0.88 -11.99 -22.17
N ASP A 170 -0.28 -12.20 -22.78
CA ASP A 170 -0.67 -11.49 -23.99
C ASP A 170 -0.85 -10.00 -23.70
N ARG A 171 -1.49 -9.68 -22.57
CA ARG A 171 -1.64 -8.30 -22.13
C ARG A 171 -0.31 -7.65 -21.76
N LEU A 172 0.60 -8.39 -21.13
CA LEU A 172 1.95 -7.89 -20.83
C LEU A 172 2.75 -7.64 -22.10
N ALA A 173 2.69 -8.55 -23.08
CA ALA A 173 3.35 -8.37 -24.37
C ALA A 173 2.80 -7.15 -25.13
N ALA A 174 1.48 -6.94 -25.09
CA ALA A 174 0.86 -5.76 -25.68
C ALA A 174 1.31 -4.46 -24.97
N LEU A 175 1.42 -4.47 -23.64
CA LEU A 175 1.90 -3.31 -22.86
C LEU A 175 3.36 -2.96 -23.23
N ALA A 176 4.21 -3.97 -23.40
CA ALA A 176 5.61 -3.81 -23.75
C ALA A 176 5.82 -3.16 -25.14
N GLN A 177 4.79 -3.18 -26.00
CA GLN A 177 4.84 -2.66 -27.37
C GLN A 177 4.25 -1.24 -27.50
N THR A 178 3.81 -0.60 -26.41
CA THR A 178 3.08 0.68 -26.49
C THR A 178 3.95 1.92 -26.75
N GLY A 179 5.26 1.76 -27.04
CA GLY A 179 6.17 2.88 -27.34
C GLY A 179 7.33 2.48 -28.27
N ASP A 180 8.13 3.46 -28.67
CA ASP A 180 9.24 3.31 -29.65
C ASP A 180 10.55 2.74 -29.03
N GLY A 181 10.48 2.16 -27.83
CA GLY A 181 11.63 1.72 -27.03
C GLY A 181 11.81 0.20 -26.95
N ASP A 182 12.82 -0.22 -26.19
CA ASP A 182 13.02 -1.63 -25.87
C ASP A 182 11.82 -2.17 -25.04
N PRO A 183 11.23 -3.32 -25.42
CA PRO A 183 10.06 -3.86 -24.72
C PRO A 183 10.31 -4.17 -23.24
N PHE A 184 11.52 -4.58 -22.87
CA PHE A 184 11.87 -4.84 -21.47
C PHE A 184 11.90 -3.53 -20.68
N ASP A 185 12.50 -2.47 -21.24
CA ASP A 185 12.50 -1.15 -20.62
C ASP A 185 11.08 -0.59 -20.43
N ALA A 186 10.18 -0.80 -21.41
CA ALA A 186 8.78 -0.41 -21.30
C ALA A 186 8.09 -1.12 -20.12
N LEU A 187 8.34 -2.42 -19.94
CA LEU A 187 7.84 -3.18 -18.80
C LEU A 187 8.43 -2.67 -17.48
N MET A 188 9.73 -2.36 -17.44
CA MET A 188 10.36 -1.83 -16.23
C MET A 188 9.73 -0.49 -15.85
N HIS A 189 9.57 0.42 -16.81
CA HIS A 189 8.88 1.69 -16.58
C HIS A 189 7.47 1.50 -16.04
N TYR A 190 6.73 0.52 -16.58
CA TYR A 190 5.40 0.18 -16.10
C TYR A 190 5.40 -0.38 -14.66
N PHE A 191 6.36 -1.23 -14.30
CA PHE A 191 6.41 -1.85 -12.96
C PHE A 191 6.92 -0.94 -11.86
N ILE A 192 8.00 -0.18 -12.12
CA ILE A 192 8.68 0.64 -11.10
C ILE A 192 8.51 2.16 -11.30
N GLY A 193 7.81 2.59 -12.36
CA GLY A 193 7.53 4.00 -12.63
C GLY A 193 8.70 4.80 -13.20
N ARG A 194 9.79 4.13 -13.57
CA ARG A 194 11.02 4.72 -14.14
C ARG A 194 11.81 3.68 -14.93
N SER A 195 12.77 4.12 -15.72
CA SER A 195 13.76 3.21 -16.33
C SER A 195 14.72 2.67 -15.26
N LEU A 196 15.32 1.52 -15.55
CA LEU A 196 16.44 1.01 -14.76
C LEU A 196 17.62 1.98 -14.86
N THR A 197 18.39 2.08 -13.78
CA THR A 197 19.71 2.71 -13.80
C THR A 197 20.71 1.80 -14.49
N ASP A 198 21.83 2.35 -14.99
CA ASP A 198 22.90 1.56 -15.62
C ASP A 198 23.37 0.40 -14.74
N ALA A 199 23.46 0.63 -13.42
CA ALA A 199 23.84 -0.39 -12.45
C ALA A 199 22.79 -1.51 -12.32
N GLU A 200 21.50 -1.16 -12.28
CA GLU A 200 20.42 -2.13 -12.25
C GLU A 200 20.33 -2.92 -13.55
N GLN A 201 20.51 -2.25 -14.70
CA GLN A 201 20.52 -2.89 -16.02
C GLN A 201 21.66 -3.91 -16.11
N GLN A 202 22.86 -3.55 -15.67
CA GLN A 202 24.00 -4.48 -15.65
C GLN A 202 23.71 -5.72 -14.80
N VAL A 203 23.14 -5.55 -13.60
CA VAL A 203 22.77 -6.67 -12.72
C VAL A 203 21.75 -7.59 -13.39
N VAL A 204 20.75 -7.02 -14.07
CA VAL A 204 19.74 -7.80 -14.80
C VAL A 204 20.37 -8.57 -15.96
N THR A 205 21.23 -7.94 -16.75
CA THR A 205 21.94 -8.60 -17.86
C THR A 205 22.83 -9.74 -17.39
N ASP A 206 23.62 -9.51 -16.33
CA ASP A 206 24.52 -10.52 -15.77
C ASP A 206 23.74 -11.71 -15.20
N PHE A 207 22.60 -11.44 -14.55
CA PHE A 207 21.70 -12.48 -14.07
C PHE A 207 21.09 -13.28 -15.23
N ALA A 208 20.54 -12.60 -16.25
CA ALA A 208 19.93 -13.24 -17.42
C ALA A 208 20.91 -14.18 -18.16
N ALA A 209 22.20 -13.84 -18.20
CA ALA A 209 23.24 -14.67 -18.79
C ALA A 209 23.47 -16.00 -18.03
N GLN A 210 23.13 -16.05 -16.75
CA GLN A 210 23.26 -17.24 -15.90
C GLN A 210 21.99 -18.09 -15.85
N VAL A 211 20.85 -17.55 -16.29
CA VAL A 211 19.57 -18.27 -16.30
C VAL A 211 19.57 -19.29 -17.45
N PRO A 212 19.40 -20.59 -17.16
CA PRO A 212 19.28 -21.60 -18.20
C PRO A 212 17.92 -21.50 -18.88
N GLY A 213 17.87 -21.81 -20.18
CA GLY A 213 16.62 -21.85 -20.95
C GLY A 213 16.63 -20.94 -22.18
N ASN A 214 15.46 -20.76 -22.77
CA ASN A 214 15.24 -19.86 -23.91
C ASN A 214 15.16 -18.39 -23.45
N GLU A 215 15.10 -17.47 -24.42
CA GLU A 215 14.99 -16.03 -24.14
C GLU A 215 13.74 -15.67 -23.34
N ASP A 216 12.63 -16.40 -23.51
CA ASP A 216 11.43 -16.20 -22.70
C ASP A 216 11.69 -16.50 -21.22
N ALA A 217 12.35 -17.63 -20.92
CA ALA A 217 12.69 -18.01 -19.55
C ALA A 217 13.63 -16.99 -18.89
N LYS A 218 14.62 -16.49 -19.63
CA LYS A 218 15.52 -15.42 -19.16
C LYS A 218 14.79 -14.11 -18.91
N THR A 219 13.85 -13.75 -19.78
CA THR A 219 13.02 -12.54 -19.65
C THR A 219 12.13 -12.64 -18.41
N VAL A 220 11.43 -13.76 -18.23
CA VAL A 220 10.56 -14.01 -17.07
C VAL A 220 11.36 -13.95 -15.76
N ALA A 221 12.54 -14.58 -15.73
CA ALA A 221 13.42 -14.54 -14.56
C ALA A 221 13.94 -13.12 -14.27
N SER A 222 14.27 -12.34 -15.30
CA SER A 222 14.73 -10.95 -15.17
C SER A 222 13.63 -10.04 -14.62
N VAL A 223 12.39 -10.20 -15.10
CA VAL A 223 11.23 -9.49 -14.54
C VAL A 223 11.02 -9.88 -13.07
N ALA A 224 11.11 -11.18 -12.73
CA ALA A 224 10.97 -11.63 -11.34
C ALA A 224 12.04 -11.01 -10.42
N LEU A 225 13.29 -10.91 -10.90
CA LEU A 225 14.38 -10.27 -10.18
C LEU A 225 14.08 -8.79 -9.88
N VAL A 226 13.61 -8.03 -10.87
CA VAL A 226 13.30 -6.61 -10.68
C VAL A 226 12.11 -6.43 -9.72
N LEU A 227 11.07 -7.26 -9.84
CA LEU A 227 9.92 -7.22 -8.93
C LEU A 227 10.28 -7.63 -7.49
N ALA A 228 11.33 -8.43 -7.30
CA ALA A 228 11.90 -8.75 -5.99
C ALA A 228 12.87 -7.65 -5.46
N SER A 229 13.40 -6.80 -6.34
CA SER A 229 14.41 -5.79 -6.00
C SER A 229 13.86 -4.66 -5.12
N PRO A 230 14.74 -3.90 -4.43
CA PRO A 230 14.35 -2.69 -3.71
C PRO A 230 13.55 -1.70 -4.56
N ALA A 231 13.83 -1.57 -5.87
CA ALA A 231 13.12 -0.64 -6.74
C ALA A 231 11.60 -0.86 -6.75
N TYR A 232 11.16 -2.12 -6.62
CA TYR A 232 9.74 -2.46 -6.56
C TYR A 232 9.15 -2.44 -5.14
N GLN A 233 9.97 -2.38 -4.09
CA GLN A 233 9.48 -2.43 -2.71
C GLN A 233 8.90 -1.09 -2.21
N TYR A 234 9.12 0.01 -2.94
CA TYR A 234 8.69 1.35 -2.55
C TYR A 234 7.60 1.90 -3.47
N ARG A 235 6.76 2.81 -2.97
CA ARG A 235 5.68 3.51 -3.68
C ARG A 235 5.72 5.01 -3.42
#